data_AF-A0A1V8UEC4-F1
#
_entry.id   AF-A0A1V8UEC4-F1
#
_cell.length_a   1.000
_cell.length_b   1.000
_cell.length_c   1.000
_cell.angle_alpha   90.00
_cell.angle_beta   90.00
_cell.angle_gamma   90.00
#
_symmetry.space_group_name_H-M   'P 1'
#
loop_
_entity.id
_entity.type
_entity.pdbx_description
1 polymer ?
#
loop_
_entity_poly.entity_id
_entity_poly.type
_entity_poly.pdbx_seq_one_letter_code
_entity_poly.pdbx_strand_id
1 'polypeptide(L)'
;MNDPHPDISRLAELLKSPDDLDKLPSLRAELTRKKAAIDGQLKLGLKEQLEITSNGMSSITSGQSIVAQIKEEMMKIDRLCSEAQGMIRDFPEVERLGIMQRNFAAVEEMKDAIEKFGPGLGELEELLREDDEDLEGQPNLLAIHAGLSELREVRERAMEQTKGVEGESGLELIDNLPLEGETTLRDFFARLDDVVDWFDEHVGAACINLIPLVQAGNNGLVVRLALVIEEEEKKDRQAKALQDAQREFQDVASRFKSINVGQRELRGYKKKFLQAIEASAAAQFEQVQQAFLDDPDKLEKACR
;
A
#
# COMPACT_ATOMS: atom_id res chain seq x y z
N MET A 1 -12.70 1.15 41.46
CA MET A 1 -13.61 0.86 42.58
C MET A 1 -14.36 -0.40 42.20
N ASN A 2 -13.78 -1.57 42.46
CA ASN A 2 -14.40 -2.88 42.25
C ASN A 2 -14.09 -3.67 43.52
N ASP A 3 -15.12 -3.89 44.34
CA ASP A 3 -15.03 -4.69 45.55
C ASP A 3 -14.66 -6.14 45.24
N PRO A 4 -13.76 -6.78 46.01
CA PRO A 4 -13.62 -8.21 46.00
C PRO A 4 -14.67 -8.79 46.96
N HIS A 5 -15.92 -8.92 46.53
CA HIS A 5 -16.83 -9.81 47.25
C HIS A 5 -16.29 -11.23 47.11
N PRO A 6 -15.95 -11.95 48.21
CA PRO A 6 -15.59 -13.34 48.10
C PRO A 6 -16.78 -14.11 47.51
N ASP A 7 -16.53 -15.06 46.61
CA ASP A 7 -17.51 -15.92 45.94
C ASP A 7 -18.34 -16.73 46.98
N ILE A 8 -19.28 -16.09 47.68
CA ILE A 8 -20.18 -16.71 48.67
C ILE A 8 -21.05 -17.77 47.96
N SER A 9 -21.38 -17.54 46.69
CA SER A 9 -22.14 -18.47 45.85
C SER A 9 -21.38 -19.77 45.58
N ARG A 10 -20.05 -19.73 45.38
CA ARG A 10 -19.25 -20.95 45.21
C ARG A 10 -19.10 -21.72 46.53
N LEU A 11 -18.93 -21.02 47.64
CA LEU A 11 -18.91 -21.62 48.98
C LEU A 11 -20.22 -22.34 49.32
N ALA A 12 -21.36 -21.75 48.93
CA ALA A 12 -22.68 -22.37 49.09
C ALA A 12 -22.88 -23.61 48.20
N GLU A 13 -22.22 -23.68 47.04
CA GLU A 13 -22.25 -24.86 46.18
C GLU A 13 -21.34 -26.01 46.69
N LEU A 14 -20.28 -25.67 47.41
CA LEU A 14 -19.27 -26.61 47.92
C LEU A 14 -19.63 -27.25 49.27
N LEU A 15 -20.58 -26.68 50.02
CA LEU A 15 -21.00 -27.14 51.36
C LEU A 15 -22.52 -27.38 51.41
N LYS A 16 -22.98 -28.47 50.78
CA LYS A 16 -24.42 -28.79 50.66
C LYS A 16 -24.94 -29.72 51.77
N SER A 17 -24.06 -30.52 52.37
CA SER A 17 -24.39 -31.47 53.44
C SER A 17 -23.55 -31.20 54.70
N PRO A 18 -24.04 -31.45 55.93
CA PRO A 18 -23.27 -31.27 57.16
C PRO A 18 -21.95 -32.06 57.21
N ASP A 19 -21.86 -33.20 56.53
CA ASP A 19 -20.61 -33.99 56.42
C ASP A 19 -19.53 -33.30 55.56
N ASP A 20 -19.89 -32.29 54.76
CA ASP A 20 -18.93 -31.52 53.96
C ASP A 20 -18.08 -30.56 54.82
N LEU A 21 -18.46 -30.34 56.09
CA LEU A 21 -17.67 -29.57 57.05
C LEU A 21 -16.30 -30.22 57.34
N ASP A 22 -16.19 -31.55 57.25
CA ASP A 22 -14.93 -32.27 57.42
C ASP A 22 -13.93 -32.00 56.27
N LYS A 23 -14.42 -31.50 55.13
CA LYS A 23 -13.60 -31.12 53.97
C LYS A 23 -13.08 -29.68 54.04
N LEU A 24 -13.48 -28.90 55.04
CA LEU A 24 -13.02 -27.52 55.21
C LEU A 24 -11.49 -27.38 55.36
N PRO A 25 -10.77 -28.25 56.09
CA PRO A 25 -9.32 -28.13 56.21
C PRO A 25 -8.59 -28.33 54.88
N SER A 26 -9.05 -29.28 54.06
CA SER A 26 -8.46 -29.55 52.74
C SER A 26 -8.78 -28.45 51.73
N LEU A 27 -10.02 -27.94 51.73
CA LEU A 27 -10.42 -26.82 50.87
C LEU A 27 -9.69 -25.53 51.23
N ARG A 28 -9.49 -25.27 52.54
CA ARG A 28 -8.68 -24.15 53.04
C ARG A 28 -7.23 -24.28 52.59
N ALA A 29 -6.64 -25.47 52.67
CA ALA A 29 -5.28 -25.70 52.20
C ALA A 29 -5.16 -25.47 50.69
N GLU A 30 -6.13 -25.95 49.90
CA GLU A 30 -6.16 -25.74 48.45
C GLU A 30 -6.31 -24.26 48.08
N LEU A 31 -7.25 -23.54 48.70
CA LEU A 31 -7.45 -22.10 48.46
C LEU A 31 -6.23 -21.29 48.90
N THR A 32 -5.58 -21.66 50.01
CA THR A 32 -4.34 -21.01 50.45
C THR A 32 -3.21 -21.24 49.44
N ARG A 33 -3.11 -22.44 48.86
CA ARG A 33 -2.13 -22.74 47.82
C ARG A 33 -2.41 -21.96 46.52
N LYS A 34 -3.68 -21.90 46.09
CA LYS A 34 -4.09 -21.12 44.91
C LYS A 34 -3.83 -19.63 45.13
N LYS A 35 -4.16 -19.09 46.31
CA LYS A 35 -3.84 -17.72 46.69
C LYS A 35 -2.34 -17.46 46.65
N ALA A 36 -1.51 -18.32 47.23
CA ALA A 36 -0.06 -18.16 47.21
C ALA A 36 0.51 -18.19 45.77
N ALA A 37 -0.05 -19.01 44.88
CA ALA A 37 0.33 -19.04 43.47
C ALA A 37 -0.05 -17.74 42.74
N ILE A 38 -1.28 -17.25 42.95
CA ILE A 38 -1.75 -15.98 42.38
C ILE A 38 -0.95 -14.81 42.93
N ASP A 39 -0.70 -14.75 44.23
CA ASP A 39 0.12 -13.72 44.88
C ASP A 39 1.56 -13.74 44.33
N GLY A 40 2.10 -14.93 44.04
CA GLY A 40 3.40 -15.10 43.39
C GLY A 40 3.41 -14.54 41.96
N GLN A 41 2.40 -14.88 41.16
CA GLN A 41 2.23 -14.36 39.80
C GLN A 41 2.04 -12.84 39.78
N LEU A 42 1.23 -12.30 40.70
CA LEU A 42 1.01 -10.86 40.83
C LEU A 42 2.29 -10.12 41.20
N LYS A 43 3.11 -10.66 42.12
CA LYS A 43 4.41 -10.06 42.46
C LYS A 43 5.38 -10.07 41.28
N LEU A 44 5.43 -11.15 40.53
CA LEU A 44 6.25 -11.26 39.32
C LEU A 44 5.79 -10.27 38.25
N GLY A 45 4.50 -10.24 37.94
CA GLY A 45 3.94 -9.31 36.96
C GLY A 45 4.08 -7.85 37.39
N LEU A 46 3.90 -7.53 38.67
CA LEU A 46 4.12 -6.18 39.18
C LEU A 46 5.58 -5.75 39.06
N LYS A 47 6.52 -6.66 39.36
CA LYS A 47 7.96 -6.39 39.22
C LYS A 47 8.32 -6.13 37.75
N GLU A 48 7.83 -6.97 36.84
CA GLU A 48 8.05 -6.81 35.39
C GLU A 48 7.45 -5.49 34.88
N GLN A 49 6.23 -5.16 35.28
CA GLN A 49 5.59 -3.88 34.90
C GLN A 49 6.35 -2.66 35.45
N LEU A 50 6.87 -2.74 36.68
CA LEU A 50 7.72 -1.68 37.25
C LEU A 50 9.04 -1.54 36.48
N GLU A 51 9.65 -2.65 36.07
CA GLU A 51 10.88 -2.65 35.29
C GLU A 51 10.67 -2.05 33.90
N ILE A 52 9.61 -2.48 33.19
CA ILE A 52 9.20 -1.90 31.91
C ILE A 52 8.92 -0.40 32.05
N THR A 53 8.18 -0.01 33.08
CA THR A 53 7.86 1.41 33.32
C THR A 53 9.11 2.22 33.62
N SER A 54 10.03 1.69 34.44
CA SER A 54 11.29 2.37 34.77
C SER A 54 12.20 2.52 33.54
N ASN A 55 12.32 1.47 32.73
CA ASN A 55 13.09 1.50 31.48
C ASN A 55 12.44 2.46 30.46
N GLY A 56 11.11 2.46 30.40
CA GLY A 56 10.33 3.41 29.60
C GLY A 56 10.56 4.86 30.02
N MET A 57 10.53 5.16 31.32
CA MET A 57 10.85 6.49 31.84
C MET A 57 12.28 6.91 31.49
N SER A 58 13.26 6.02 31.68
CA SER A 58 14.66 6.31 31.32
C SER A 58 14.82 6.60 29.83
N SER A 59 14.16 5.82 28.97
CA SER A 59 14.16 6.00 27.51
C SER A 59 13.52 7.34 27.10
N ILE A 60 12.41 7.73 27.74
CA ILE A 60 11.76 9.02 27.51
C ILE A 60 12.66 10.18 27.94
N THR A 61 13.29 10.10 29.11
CA THR A 61 14.23 11.14 29.57
C THR A 61 15.43 11.27 28.63
N SER A 62 15.99 10.15 28.17
CA SER A 62 17.06 10.16 27.17
C SER A 62 16.58 10.76 25.84
N GLY A 63 15.38 10.38 25.37
CA GLY A 63 14.78 10.92 24.16
C GLY A 63 14.56 12.44 24.25
N GLN A 64 14.06 12.93 25.38
CA GLN A 64 13.92 14.36 25.63
C GLN A 64 15.27 15.10 25.59
N SER A 65 16.32 14.52 26.19
CA SER A 65 17.67 15.09 26.13
C SER A 65 18.21 15.15 24.70
N ILE A 66 18.00 14.09 23.91
CA ILE A 66 18.44 14.02 22.51
C ILE A 66 17.68 15.07 21.67
N VAL A 67 16.37 15.20 21.84
CA VAL A 67 15.56 16.21 21.15
C VAL A 67 16.01 17.63 21.53
N ALA A 68 16.35 17.87 22.80
CA ALA A 68 16.90 19.15 23.24
C ALA A 68 18.24 19.45 22.57
N GLN A 69 19.13 18.46 22.45
CA GLN A 69 20.40 18.59 21.73
C GLN A 69 20.18 18.86 20.23
N ILE A 70 19.27 18.12 19.57
CA ILE A 70 18.92 18.36 18.16
C ILE A 70 18.41 19.78 17.97
N LYS A 71 17.56 20.28 18.87
CA LYS A 71 17.08 21.66 18.82
C LYS A 71 18.22 22.66 18.95
N GLU A 72 19.17 22.42 19.86
CA GLU A 72 20.34 23.28 20.02
C GLU A 72 21.22 23.31 18.77
N GLU A 73 21.51 22.15 18.18
CA GLU A 73 22.27 22.05 16.94
C GLU A 73 21.54 22.69 15.75
N MET A 74 20.21 22.53 15.65
CA MET A 74 19.42 23.23 14.63
C MET A 74 19.46 24.75 14.79
N MET A 75 19.42 25.27 16.03
CA MET A 75 19.59 26.72 16.27
C MET A 75 21.00 27.19 15.92
N LYS A 76 22.04 26.38 16.16
CA LYS A 76 23.41 26.70 15.74
C LYS A 76 23.52 26.73 14.21
N ILE A 77 22.93 25.77 13.51
CA ILE A 77 22.90 25.73 12.04
C ILE A 77 22.17 26.96 11.49
N ASP A 78 20.97 27.28 12.00
CA ASP A 78 20.20 28.44 11.56
C ASP A 78 20.99 29.75 11.77
N ARG A 79 21.63 29.88 12.92
CA ARG A 79 22.52 31.02 13.22
C ARG A 79 23.70 31.10 12.27
N LEU A 80 24.40 29.98 12.02
CA LEU A 80 25.51 29.93 11.07
C LEU A 80 25.06 30.24 9.64
N CYS A 81 23.90 29.76 9.21
CA CYS A 81 23.30 30.09 7.91
C CYS A 81 22.99 31.58 7.80
N SER A 82 22.39 32.18 8.83
CA SER A 82 22.09 33.62 8.87
C SER A 82 23.36 34.48 8.89
N GLU A 83 24.38 34.09 9.65
CA GLU A 83 25.68 34.78 9.69
C GLU A 83 26.46 34.63 8.38
N ALA A 84 26.38 33.47 7.72
CA ALA A 84 27.03 33.19 6.42
C ALA A 84 26.34 33.90 5.25
N GLN A 85 25.01 34.08 5.29
CA GLN A 85 24.26 34.88 4.30
C GLN A 85 24.80 36.32 4.18
N GLY A 86 25.36 36.89 5.27
CA GLY A 86 26.00 38.21 5.25
C GLY A 86 27.45 38.23 4.75
N MET A 87 28.17 37.09 4.77
CA MET A 87 29.59 37.01 4.37
C MET A 87 29.79 36.71 2.88
N ILE A 88 28.85 36.02 2.24
CA ILE A 88 28.94 35.65 0.82
C ILE A 88 28.02 36.59 0.04
N ARG A 89 28.58 37.67 -0.51
CA ARG A 89 27.84 38.68 -1.31
C ARG A 89 27.03 38.06 -2.46
N ASP A 90 27.51 36.95 -3.02
CA ASP A 90 26.94 36.31 -4.20
C ASP A 90 26.19 35.00 -3.88
N PHE A 91 25.93 34.69 -2.59
CA PHE A 91 25.21 33.47 -2.20
C PHE A 91 23.81 33.37 -2.84
N PRO A 92 23.02 34.45 -2.94
CA PRO A 92 21.76 34.41 -3.68
C PRO A 92 21.93 34.06 -5.17
N GLU A 93 23.07 34.40 -5.78
CA GLU A 93 23.39 34.05 -7.17
C GLU A 93 23.82 32.59 -7.30
N VAL A 94 24.60 32.07 -6.34
CA VAL A 94 24.96 30.64 -6.26
C VAL A 94 23.74 29.77 -5.98
N GLU A 95 22.84 30.20 -5.10
CA GLU A 95 21.58 29.52 -4.83
C GLU A 95 20.70 29.48 -6.08
N ARG A 96 20.58 30.62 -6.79
CA ARG A 96 19.90 30.67 -8.09
C ARG A 96 20.54 29.73 -9.10
N LEU A 97 21.87 29.69 -9.19
CA LEU A 97 22.58 28.77 -10.08
C LEU A 97 22.29 27.30 -9.72
N GLY A 98 22.25 26.96 -8.43
CA GLY A 98 21.93 25.62 -7.95
C GLY A 98 20.49 25.21 -8.26
N ILE A 99 19.53 26.12 -8.09
CA ILE A 99 18.13 25.90 -8.49
C ILE A 99 18.05 25.75 -10.02
N MET A 100 18.76 26.61 -10.76
CA MET A 100 18.78 26.56 -12.23
C MET A 100 19.34 25.23 -12.73
N GLN A 101 20.46 24.75 -12.17
CA GLN A 101 21.04 23.45 -12.54
C GLN A 101 20.12 22.28 -12.22
N ARG A 102 19.45 22.28 -11.05
CA ARG A 102 18.46 21.24 -10.71
C ARG A 102 17.29 21.25 -11.68
N ASN A 103 16.78 22.44 -12.02
CA ASN A 103 15.68 22.57 -12.97
C ASN A 103 16.12 22.12 -14.37
N PHE A 104 17.32 22.48 -14.82
CA PHE A 104 17.85 22.00 -16.10
C PHE A 104 18.01 20.48 -16.14
N ALA A 105 18.56 19.87 -15.09
CA ALA A 105 18.69 18.43 -14.99
C ALA A 105 17.32 17.73 -15.02
N ALA A 106 16.32 18.29 -14.32
CA ALA A 106 14.96 17.75 -14.32
C ALA A 106 14.27 17.86 -15.69
N VAL A 107 14.53 18.94 -16.44
CA VAL A 107 14.00 19.14 -17.80
C VAL A 107 14.72 18.24 -18.80
N GLU A 108 16.04 18.05 -18.67
CA GLU A 108 16.82 17.13 -19.50
C GLU A 108 16.37 15.68 -19.31
N GLU A 109 16.19 15.25 -18.06
CA GLU A 109 15.64 13.91 -17.75
C GLU A 109 14.22 13.74 -18.31
N MET A 110 13.38 14.77 -18.20
CA MET A 110 12.02 14.76 -18.76
C MET A 110 12.05 14.64 -20.29
N LYS A 111 12.94 15.38 -20.95
CA LYS A 111 13.12 15.31 -22.41
C LYS A 111 13.52 13.90 -22.83
N ASP A 112 14.52 13.31 -22.19
CA ASP A 112 14.98 11.95 -22.47
C ASP A 112 13.87 10.91 -22.23
N ALA A 113 13.06 11.11 -21.19
CA ALA A 113 11.93 10.23 -20.89
C ALA A 113 10.83 10.33 -21.97
N ILE A 114 10.53 11.53 -22.45
CA ILE A 114 9.55 11.76 -23.53
C ILE A 114 10.05 11.19 -24.86
N GLU A 115 11.33 11.37 -25.19
CA GLU A 115 11.92 10.81 -26.42
C GLU A 115 11.85 9.28 -26.44
N LYS A 116 12.02 8.62 -25.29
CA LYS A 116 11.88 7.16 -25.14
C LYS A 116 10.42 6.70 -25.02
N PHE A 117 9.50 7.60 -24.66
CA PHE A 117 8.10 7.28 -24.42
C PHE A 117 7.42 6.75 -25.69
N GLY A 118 7.60 7.44 -26.82
CA GLY A 118 6.97 7.06 -28.09
C GLY A 118 7.38 5.66 -28.57
N PRO A 119 8.70 5.38 -28.72
CA PRO A 119 9.18 4.04 -29.06
C PRO A 119 8.76 2.98 -28.04
N GLY A 120 8.86 3.27 -26.74
CA GLY A 120 8.45 2.34 -25.69
C GLY A 120 6.97 1.99 -25.73
N LEU A 121 6.10 2.97 -26.03
CA LEU A 121 4.67 2.71 -26.20
C LEU A 121 4.40 1.82 -27.44
N GLY A 122 5.11 2.06 -28.54
CA GLY A 122 5.00 1.22 -29.74
C GLY A 122 5.47 -0.22 -29.50
N GLU A 123 6.56 -0.42 -28.75
CA GLU A 123 7.02 -1.76 -28.36
C GLU A 123 5.97 -2.49 -27.51
N LEU A 124 5.32 -1.80 -26.57
CA LEU A 124 4.26 -2.37 -25.75
C LEU A 124 3.00 -2.71 -26.56
N GLU A 125 2.63 -1.88 -27.54
CA GLU A 125 1.52 -2.14 -28.47
C GLU A 125 1.77 -3.43 -29.28
N GLU A 126 3.00 -3.66 -29.75
CA GLU A 126 3.35 -4.91 -30.45
C GLU A 126 3.33 -6.13 -29.51
N LEU A 127 3.87 -6.01 -28.29
CA LEU A 127 3.83 -7.09 -27.30
C LEU A 127 2.39 -7.47 -26.89
N LEU A 128 1.49 -6.48 -26.77
CA LEU A 128 0.07 -6.74 -26.54
C LEU A 128 -0.58 -7.47 -27.72
N ARG A 129 -0.20 -7.11 -28.95
CA ARG A 129 -0.70 -7.76 -30.16
C ARG A 129 -0.26 -9.22 -30.25
N GLU A 130 0.97 -9.52 -29.84
CA GLU A 130 1.46 -10.91 -29.71
C GLU A 130 0.67 -11.71 -28.67
N ASP A 131 0.38 -11.11 -27.50
CA ASP A 131 -0.42 -11.74 -26.45
C ASP A 131 -1.91 -11.92 -26.86
N ASP A 132 -2.42 -11.12 -27.81
CA ASP A 132 -3.74 -11.29 -28.44
C ASP A 132 -3.81 -12.52 -29.35
N GLU A 133 -2.69 -12.91 -29.98
CA GLU A 133 -2.61 -14.13 -30.79
C GLU A 133 -2.56 -15.40 -29.92
N ASP A 134 -2.05 -15.28 -28.69
CA ASP A 134 -1.97 -16.37 -27.69
C ASP A 134 -2.63 -15.98 -26.37
N LEU A 135 -3.96 -15.89 -26.36
CA LEU A 135 -4.76 -15.52 -25.18
C LEU A 135 -4.64 -16.52 -24.01
N GLU A 136 -4.26 -17.76 -24.27
CA GLU A 136 -4.08 -18.77 -23.21
C GLU A 136 -2.68 -18.67 -22.59
N GLY A 137 -1.65 -18.40 -23.39
CA GLY A 137 -0.27 -18.28 -22.93
C GLY A 137 0.10 -16.89 -22.43
N GLN A 138 -0.29 -15.81 -23.11
CA GLN A 138 0.07 -14.41 -22.83
C GLN A 138 1.50 -14.21 -22.28
N PRO A 139 2.56 -14.74 -22.92
CA PRO A 139 3.95 -14.71 -22.44
C PRO A 139 4.40 -13.34 -21.91
N ASN A 140 3.94 -12.27 -22.52
CA ASN A 140 4.46 -10.92 -22.35
C ASN A 140 3.76 -10.12 -21.23
N LEU A 141 2.71 -10.65 -20.59
CA LEU A 141 1.91 -9.96 -19.57
C LEU A 141 2.74 -9.23 -18.48
N LEU A 142 3.82 -9.84 -18.00
CA LEU A 142 4.70 -9.20 -16.99
C LEU A 142 5.53 -8.06 -17.57
N ALA A 143 6.08 -8.25 -18.76
CA ALA A 143 6.89 -7.24 -19.43
C ALA A 143 6.02 -6.01 -19.77
N ILE A 144 4.79 -6.27 -20.23
CA ILE A 144 3.79 -5.25 -20.50
C ILE A 144 3.43 -4.47 -19.24
N HIS A 145 3.11 -5.16 -18.13
CA HIS A 145 2.79 -4.49 -16.87
C HIS A 145 3.94 -3.60 -16.36
N ALA A 146 5.18 -4.08 -16.47
CA ALA A 146 6.37 -3.34 -16.07
C ALA A 146 6.55 -2.08 -16.94
N GLY A 147 6.50 -2.22 -18.26
CA GLY A 147 6.65 -1.10 -19.19
C GLY A 147 5.51 -0.08 -19.07
N LEU A 148 4.25 -0.52 -18.99
CA LEU A 148 3.11 0.38 -18.76
C LEU A 148 3.22 1.10 -17.42
N SER A 149 3.76 0.45 -16.39
CA SER A 149 3.99 1.10 -15.10
C SER A 149 5.05 2.20 -15.20
N GLU A 150 6.13 1.98 -15.94
CA GLU A 150 7.19 2.98 -16.19
C GLU A 150 6.66 4.17 -17.01
N LEU A 151 5.93 3.92 -18.11
CA LEU A 151 5.34 4.99 -18.92
C LEU A 151 4.33 5.83 -18.13
N ARG A 152 3.51 5.20 -17.28
CA ARG A 152 2.60 5.93 -16.39
C ARG A 152 3.35 6.78 -15.37
N GLU A 153 4.50 6.34 -14.86
CA GLU A 153 5.33 7.12 -13.96
C GLU A 153 5.96 8.33 -14.67
N VAL A 154 6.37 8.18 -15.93
CA VAL A 154 6.81 9.32 -16.78
C VAL A 154 5.68 10.34 -16.94
N ARG A 155 4.45 9.88 -17.25
CA ARG A 155 3.27 10.75 -17.32
C ARG A 155 3.02 11.47 -16.00
N GLU A 156 3.07 10.77 -14.87
CA GLU A 156 2.84 11.36 -13.55
C GLU A 156 3.89 12.43 -13.23
N ARG A 157 5.17 12.16 -13.49
CA ARG A 157 6.25 13.15 -13.34
C ARG A 157 6.06 14.37 -14.23
N ALA A 158 5.62 14.18 -15.48
CA ALA A 158 5.32 15.28 -16.40
C ALA A 158 4.16 16.15 -15.90
N MET A 159 3.11 15.51 -15.36
CA MET A 159 1.96 16.18 -14.77
C MET A 159 2.30 16.90 -13.45
N GLU A 160 3.27 16.40 -12.69
CA GLU A 160 3.72 17.03 -11.44
C GLU A 160 4.57 18.27 -11.72
N GLN A 161 5.52 18.19 -12.66
CA GLN A 161 6.37 19.32 -13.05
C GLN A 161 5.54 20.51 -13.55
N THR A 162 4.40 20.25 -14.20
CA THR A 162 3.50 21.28 -14.74
C THR A 162 2.57 21.86 -13.69
N LYS A 163 2.12 21.06 -12.71
CA LYS A 163 1.37 21.56 -11.53
C LYS A 163 2.20 22.40 -10.57
N GLY A 164 3.52 22.19 -10.52
CA GLY A 164 4.44 22.97 -9.68
C GLY A 164 4.60 24.43 -10.12
N VAL A 165 4.23 24.76 -11.36
CA VAL A 165 4.19 26.13 -11.88
C VAL A 165 2.80 26.69 -11.57
N GLU A 166 2.65 27.48 -10.51
CA GLU A 166 1.41 28.21 -10.23
C GLU A 166 1.09 29.16 -11.41
N GLY A 167 0.32 28.72 -12.39
CA GLY A 167 -0.15 29.52 -13.53
C GLY A 167 -0.69 28.69 -14.71
N GLU A 168 -1.60 29.29 -15.49
CA GLU A 168 -2.21 28.73 -16.72
C GLU A 168 -1.17 28.25 -17.77
N SER A 169 0.07 28.75 -17.69
CA SER A 169 1.19 28.41 -18.59
C SER A 169 1.67 26.95 -18.48
N GLY A 170 1.51 26.26 -17.34
CA GLY A 170 1.95 24.87 -17.18
C GLY A 170 1.09 23.86 -17.96
N LEU A 171 -0.21 24.14 -18.08
CA LEU A 171 -1.17 23.33 -18.84
C LEU A 171 -1.02 23.55 -20.35
N GLU A 172 -0.75 24.79 -20.76
CA GLU A 172 -0.50 25.13 -22.17
C GLU A 172 0.73 24.42 -22.75
N LEU A 173 1.73 24.12 -21.92
CA LEU A 173 2.91 23.33 -22.30
C LEU A 173 2.55 21.86 -22.57
N ILE A 174 1.64 21.24 -21.80
CA ILE A 174 1.20 19.87 -22.09
C ILE A 174 0.36 19.82 -23.36
N ASP A 175 -0.55 20.79 -23.50
CA ASP A 175 -1.51 20.81 -24.60
C ASP A 175 -0.87 21.17 -25.95
N ASN A 176 0.23 21.93 -25.96
CA ASN A 176 0.80 22.47 -27.20
C ASN A 176 2.30 22.21 -27.41
N LEU A 177 2.99 21.42 -26.58
CA LEU A 177 4.40 21.09 -26.86
C LEU A 177 4.45 20.18 -28.09
N PRO A 178 4.95 20.68 -29.25
CA PRO A 178 5.10 19.86 -30.43
C PRO A 178 6.37 19.04 -30.23
N LEU A 179 6.22 17.72 -30.17
CA LEU A 179 7.35 16.80 -30.19
C LEU A 179 7.76 16.54 -31.64
N GLU A 180 8.93 15.93 -31.83
CA GLU A 180 9.36 15.49 -33.17
C GLU A 180 8.27 14.60 -33.79
N GLY A 181 7.60 15.10 -34.84
CA GLY A 181 6.53 14.38 -35.53
C GLY A 181 5.12 15.01 -35.50
N GLU A 182 4.96 16.27 -35.07
CA GLU A 182 3.66 16.99 -35.01
C GLU A 182 2.62 16.44 -34.01
N THR A 183 2.91 15.35 -33.31
CA THR A 183 2.08 14.80 -32.23
C THR A 183 2.37 15.50 -30.89
N THR A 184 1.32 15.83 -30.16
CA THR A 184 1.44 16.49 -28.85
C THR A 184 1.66 15.46 -27.74
N LEU A 185 2.20 15.91 -26.59
CA LEU A 185 2.30 15.07 -25.39
C LEU A 185 0.94 14.49 -24.96
N ARG A 186 -0.12 15.27 -25.15
CA ARG A 186 -1.49 14.83 -24.88
C ARG A 186 -1.92 13.66 -25.76
N ASP A 187 -1.53 13.65 -27.03
CA ASP A 187 -1.83 12.54 -27.94
C ASP A 187 -1.12 11.26 -27.50
N PHE A 188 0.13 11.36 -27.04
CA PHE A 188 0.85 10.22 -26.46
C PHE A 188 0.22 9.71 -25.17
N PHE A 189 -0.29 10.59 -24.30
CA PHE A 189 -0.98 10.19 -23.09
C PHE A 189 -2.34 9.55 -23.37
N ALA A 190 -3.09 10.06 -24.34
CA ALA A 190 -4.33 9.43 -24.80
C ALA A 190 -4.06 8.03 -25.35
N ARG A 191 -3.04 7.87 -26.20
CA ARG A 191 -2.62 6.55 -26.68
C ARG A 191 -2.20 5.62 -25.55
N LEU A 192 -1.48 6.12 -24.55
CA LEU A 192 -1.15 5.33 -23.36
C LEU A 192 -2.40 4.84 -22.64
N ASP A 193 -3.42 5.69 -22.49
CA ASP A 193 -4.69 5.29 -21.86
C ASP A 193 -5.40 4.20 -22.68
N ASP A 194 -5.39 4.28 -24.01
CA ASP A 194 -5.94 3.24 -24.88
C ASP A 194 -5.21 1.88 -24.71
N VAL A 195 -3.87 1.88 -24.67
CA VAL A 195 -3.08 0.65 -24.47
C VAL A 195 -3.26 0.10 -23.06
N VAL A 196 -3.44 0.98 -22.09
CA VAL A 196 -3.76 0.63 -20.71
C VAL A 196 -5.10 -0.08 -20.62
N ASP A 197 -6.12 0.44 -21.29
CA ASP A 197 -7.45 -0.17 -21.30
C ASP A 197 -7.41 -1.55 -21.99
N TRP A 198 -6.65 -1.68 -23.09
CA TRP A 198 -6.42 -2.95 -23.75
C TRP A 198 -5.72 -3.98 -22.83
N PHE A 199 -4.71 -3.55 -22.05
CA PHE A 199 -4.09 -4.42 -21.03
C PHE A 199 -5.05 -4.79 -19.89
N ASP A 200 -5.88 -3.85 -19.43
CA ASP A 200 -6.91 -4.11 -18.41
C ASP A 200 -7.93 -5.16 -18.91
N GLU A 201 -8.23 -5.18 -20.21
CA GLU A 201 -9.07 -6.22 -20.83
C GLU A 201 -8.40 -7.60 -20.80
N HIS A 202 -7.09 -7.70 -21.12
CA HIS A 202 -6.35 -8.98 -20.99
C HIS A 202 -6.35 -9.50 -19.57
N VAL A 203 -6.05 -8.63 -18.60
CA VAL A 203 -6.09 -8.98 -17.17
C VAL A 203 -7.49 -9.41 -16.79
N GLY A 204 -8.52 -8.68 -17.20
CA GLY A 204 -9.93 -9.01 -16.95
C GLY A 204 -10.33 -10.37 -17.50
N ALA A 205 -9.98 -10.67 -18.75
CA ALA A 205 -10.23 -11.96 -19.39
C ALA A 205 -9.51 -13.09 -18.65
N ALA A 206 -8.25 -12.90 -18.25
CA ALA A 206 -7.49 -13.89 -17.47
C ALA A 206 -8.11 -14.11 -16.07
N CYS A 207 -8.67 -13.07 -15.45
CA CYS A 207 -9.38 -13.17 -14.16
C CYS A 207 -10.66 -14.00 -14.27
N ILE A 208 -11.46 -13.78 -15.32
CA ILE A 208 -12.73 -14.51 -15.54
C ILE A 208 -12.46 -15.99 -15.85
N ASN A 209 -11.43 -16.25 -16.65
CA ASN A 209 -11.05 -17.61 -17.09
C ASN A 209 -10.10 -18.33 -16.12
N LEU A 210 -9.88 -17.80 -14.93
CA LEU A 210 -8.93 -18.35 -13.96
C LEU A 210 -9.23 -19.82 -13.60
N ILE A 211 -10.50 -20.16 -13.35
CA ILE A 211 -10.91 -21.52 -12.97
C ILE A 211 -10.62 -22.52 -14.09
N PRO A 212 -11.06 -22.29 -15.36
CA PRO A 212 -10.66 -23.11 -16.49
C PRO A 212 -9.14 -23.20 -16.71
N LEU A 213 -8.40 -22.10 -16.57
CA LEU A 213 -6.95 -22.06 -16.78
C LEU A 213 -6.20 -22.95 -15.76
N VAL A 214 -6.65 -22.94 -14.50
CA VAL A 214 -6.11 -23.82 -13.46
C VAL A 214 -6.46 -25.29 -13.76
N GLN A 215 -7.69 -25.57 -14.22
CA GLN A 215 -8.11 -26.92 -14.59
C GLN A 215 -7.36 -27.48 -15.81
N ALA A 216 -7.04 -26.61 -16.78
CA ALA A 216 -6.25 -26.95 -17.96
C ALA A 216 -4.75 -27.13 -17.66
N GLY A 217 -4.30 -26.84 -16.43
CA GLY A 217 -2.91 -26.96 -16.01
C GLY A 217 -2.00 -25.84 -16.53
N ASN A 218 -2.58 -24.73 -17.01
CA ASN A 218 -1.82 -23.56 -17.46
C ASN A 218 -1.38 -22.70 -16.27
N ASN A 219 -0.44 -23.25 -15.50
CA ASN A 219 0.08 -22.61 -14.30
C ASN A 219 0.90 -21.35 -14.62
N GLY A 220 1.44 -21.24 -15.84
CA GLY A 220 2.29 -20.13 -16.26
C GLY A 220 1.55 -18.81 -16.27
N LEU A 221 0.37 -18.76 -16.88
CA LEU A 221 -0.47 -17.55 -16.90
C LEU A 221 -0.96 -17.19 -15.49
N VAL A 222 -1.42 -18.18 -14.72
CA VAL A 222 -1.93 -17.99 -13.35
C VAL A 222 -0.87 -17.36 -12.44
N VAL A 223 0.38 -17.85 -12.49
CA VAL A 223 1.48 -17.29 -11.68
C VAL A 223 1.80 -15.86 -12.09
N ARG A 224 1.80 -15.56 -13.39
CA ARG A 224 2.08 -14.19 -13.88
C ARG A 224 0.98 -13.21 -13.53
N LEU A 225 -0.29 -13.62 -13.66
CA LEU A 225 -1.43 -12.84 -13.20
C LEU A 225 -1.34 -12.57 -11.70
N ALA A 226 -1.00 -13.58 -10.89
CA ALA A 226 -0.83 -13.42 -9.46
C ALA A 226 0.29 -12.42 -9.11
N LEU A 227 1.42 -12.47 -9.82
CA LEU A 227 2.54 -11.53 -9.66
C LEU A 227 2.13 -10.09 -10.00
N VAL A 228 1.39 -9.89 -11.10
CA VAL A 228 0.86 -8.55 -11.47
C VAL A 228 -0.04 -8.00 -10.36
N ILE A 229 -0.96 -8.81 -9.85
CA ILE A 229 -1.90 -8.40 -8.80
C ILE A 229 -1.16 -8.12 -7.48
N GLU A 230 -0.19 -8.94 -7.11
CA GLU A 230 0.60 -8.78 -5.89
C GLU A 230 1.42 -7.48 -5.92
N GLU A 231 2.12 -7.24 -7.03
CA GLU A 231 2.96 -6.06 -7.19
C GLU A 231 2.09 -4.79 -7.26
N GLU A 232 0.92 -4.84 -7.91
CA GLU A 232 -0.01 -3.72 -7.90
C GLU A 232 -0.62 -3.46 -6.52
N GLU A 233 -1.00 -4.51 -5.77
CA GLU A 233 -1.52 -4.35 -4.41
C GLU A 233 -0.48 -3.69 -3.49
N LYS A 234 0.78 -4.10 -3.61
CA LYS A 234 1.88 -3.53 -2.83
C LYS A 234 2.04 -2.03 -3.12
N LYS A 235 2.02 -1.65 -4.40
CA LYS A 235 2.12 -0.25 -4.81
C LYS A 235 0.90 0.58 -4.39
N ASP A 236 -0.32 0.06 -4.55
CA ASP A 236 -1.56 0.70 -4.09
C ASP A 236 -1.58 0.89 -2.58
N ARG A 237 -1.10 -0.10 -1.80
CA ARG A 237 -1.01 0.00 -0.34
C ARG A 237 -0.04 1.10 0.08
N GLN A 238 1.11 1.22 -0.59
CA GLN A 238 2.07 2.29 -0.34
C GLN A 238 1.48 3.66 -0.68
N ALA A 239 0.85 3.80 -1.85
CA ALA A 239 0.21 5.04 -2.27
C ALA A 239 -0.89 5.47 -1.29
N LYS A 240 -1.76 4.53 -0.88
CA LYS A 240 -2.81 4.79 0.09
C LYS A 240 -2.25 5.19 1.45
N ALA A 241 -1.24 4.49 1.96
CA ALA A 241 -0.62 4.83 3.24
C ALA A 241 0.00 6.24 3.22
N LEU A 242 0.59 6.63 2.08
CA LEU A 242 1.15 7.96 1.90
C LEU A 242 0.05 9.04 1.81
N GLN A 243 -1.04 8.78 1.09
CA GLN A 243 -2.19 9.68 1.01
C GLN A 243 -2.87 9.85 2.38
N ASP A 244 -3.05 8.77 3.12
CA ASP A 244 -3.61 8.79 4.48
C ASP A 244 -2.69 9.57 5.42
N ALA A 245 -1.37 9.37 5.34
CA ALA A 245 -0.40 10.15 6.13
C ALA A 245 -0.41 11.64 5.76
N GLN A 246 -0.44 12.00 4.47
CA GLN A 246 -0.54 13.40 4.03
C GLN A 246 -1.84 14.05 4.52
N ARG A 247 -2.94 13.30 4.52
CA ARG A 247 -4.26 13.78 4.99
C ARG A 247 -4.29 13.96 6.51
N GLU A 248 -3.71 13.04 7.27
CA GLU A 248 -3.64 13.13 8.74
C GLU A 248 -2.66 14.22 9.21
N PHE A 249 -1.57 14.44 8.46
CA PHE A 249 -0.55 15.45 8.77
C PHE A 249 -0.62 16.68 7.87
N GLN A 250 -1.81 17.08 7.40
CA GLN A 250 -1.99 18.18 6.44
C GLN A 250 -1.34 19.51 6.89
N ASP A 251 -1.35 19.81 8.19
CA ASP A 251 -0.71 21.00 8.78
C ASP A 251 0.83 20.97 8.71
N VAL A 252 1.43 19.78 8.76
CA VAL A 252 2.88 19.60 8.64
C VAL A 252 3.27 19.46 7.17
N ALA A 253 2.46 18.75 6.37
CA ALA A 253 2.66 18.53 4.94
C ALA A 253 2.61 19.83 4.12
N SER A 254 1.79 20.80 4.51
CA SER A 254 1.77 22.14 3.88
C SER A 254 3.12 22.87 3.94
N ARG A 255 4.00 22.51 4.89
CA ARG A 255 5.38 23.03 5.01
C ARG A 255 6.41 22.24 4.21
N PHE A 256 6.08 21.01 3.81
CA PHE A 256 6.89 20.14 2.95
C PHE A 256 6.30 20.04 1.55
N LYS A 257 6.03 21.19 0.91
CA LYS A 257 5.50 21.29 -0.48
C LYS A 257 6.33 20.51 -1.53
N SER A 258 7.54 20.04 -1.19
CA SER A 258 8.41 19.21 -2.03
C SER A 258 8.14 17.70 -1.93
N ILE A 259 7.22 17.26 -1.07
CA ILE A 259 6.76 15.85 -0.99
C ILE A 259 5.30 15.80 -1.41
N ASN A 260 4.97 16.42 -2.54
CA ASN A 260 3.71 16.20 -3.23
C ASN A 260 3.90 15.00 -4.15
N VAL A 261 4.08 13.80 -3.57
CA VAL A 261 3.91 12.59 -4.37
C VAL A 261 2.53 12.70 -5.01
N GLY A 262 2.51 12.72 -6.34
CA GLY A 262 1.30 12.79 -7.14
C GLY A 262 0.26 11.84 -6.57
N GLN A 263 -1.01 12.23 -6.69
CA GLN A 263 -2.13 11.36 -6.36
C GLN A 263 -2.10 10.19 -7.35
N ARG A 264 -1.21 9.22 -7.16
CA ARG A 264 -1.23 7.96 -7.88
C ARG A 264 -2.62 7.37 -7.64
N GLU A 265 -3.39 7.28 -8.72
CA GLU A 265 -4.73 6.72 -8.67
C GLU A 265 -4.61 5.24 -8.27
N LEU A 266 -5.36 4.86 -7.24
CA LEU A 266 -5.40 3.48 -6.77
C LEU A 266 -6.03 2.62 -7.85
N ARG A 267 -5.28 1.66 -8.40
CA ARG A 267 -5.72 0.87 -9.57
C ARG A 267 -6.72 -0.20 -9.16
N GLY A 268 -6.60 -0.73 -7.94
CA GLY A 268 -7.59 -1.61 -7.33
C GLY A 268 -7.76 -2.96 -8.02
N TYR A 269 -6.73 -3.44 -8.75
CA TYR A 269 -6.77 -4.71 -9.49
C TYR A 269 -7.19 -5.90 -8.63
N LYS A 270 -6.76 -5.95 -7.36
CA LYS A 270 -7.21 -6.97 -6.40
C LYS A 270 -8.73 -7.01 -6.21
N LYS A 271 -9.38 -5.84 -6.15
CA LYS A 271 -10.83 -5.77 -5.98
C LYS A 271 -11.55 -6.26 -7.25
N LYS A 272 -11.07 -5.81 -8.43
CA LYS A 272 -11.57 -6.29 -9.73
C LYS A 272 -11.40 -7.81 -9.87
N PHE A 273 -10.25 -8.34 -9.47
CA PHE A 273 -9.94 -9.78 -9.46
C PHE A 273 -10.90 -10.59 -8.59
N LEU A 274 -11.12 -10.17 -7.34
CA LEU A 274 -12.06 -10.87 -6.45
C LEU A 274 -13.50 -10.82 -6.99
N GLN A 275 -13.92 -9.68 -7.54
CA GLN A 275 -15.23 -9.54 -8.18
C GLN A 275 -15.37 -10.45 -9.41
N ALA A 276 -14.33 -10.58 -10.23
CA ALA A 276 -14.34 -11.46 -11.39
C ALA A 276 -14.44 -12.94 -10.99
N ILE A 277 -13.76 -13.35 -9.91
CA ILE A 277 -13.88 -14.71 -9.37
C ILE A 277 -15.28 -14.95 -8.80
N GLU A 278 -15.82 -14.01 -8.03
CA GLU A 278 -17.18 -14.09 -7.50
C GLU A 278 -18.21 -14.23 -8.62
N ALA A 279 -18.07 -13.43 -9.68
CA ALA A 279 -18.94 -13.49 -10.86
C ALA A 279 -18.80 -14.82 -11.62
N SER A 280 -17.58 -15.30 -11.83
CA SER A 280 -17.30 -16.58 -12.51
C SER A 280 -17.86 -17.76 -11.72
N ALA A 281 -17.66 -17.78 -10.40
CA ALA A 281 -18.23 -18.79 -9.51
C ALA A 281 -19.77 -18.72 -9.50
N ALA A 282 -20.36 -17.53 -9.37
CA ALA A 282 -21.81 -17.35 -9.38
C ALA A 282 -22.44 -17.86 -10.69
N ALA A 283 -21.82 -17.58 -11.85
CA ALA A 283 -22.27 -18.07 -13.14
C ALA A 283 -22.20 -19.62 -13.24
N GLN A 284 -21.14 -20.23 -12.72
CA GLN A 284 -21.03 -21.69 -12.65
C GLN A 284 -22.10 -22.29 -11.73
N PHE A 285 -22.33 -21.69 -10.55
CA PHE A 285 -23.38 -22.14 -9.63
C PHE A 285 -24.78 -22.01 -10.26
N GLU A 286 -25.05 -20.92 -10.99
CA GLU A 286 -26.33 -20.73 -11.68
C GLU A 286 -26.53 -21.76 -12.80
N GLN A 287 -25.48 -22.07 -13.58
CA GLN A 287 -25.53 -23.15 -14.58
C GLN A 287 -25.80 -24.52 -13.94
N VAL A 288 -25.13 -24.83 -12.82
CA VAL A 288 -25.35 -26.09 -12.10
C VAL A 288 -26.75 -26.13 -11.51
N GLN A 289 -27.27 -25.00 -11.00
CA GLN A 289 -28.63 -24.89 -10.48
C GLN A 289 -29.68 -25.09 -11.58
N GLN A 290 -29.49 -24.51 -12.76
CA GLN A 290 -30.37 -24.73 -13.92
C GLN A 290 -30.30 -26.19 -14.38
N ALA A 291 -29.10 -26.78 -14.49
CA ALA A 291 -28.93 -28.18 -14.86
C ALA A 291 -29.57 -29.14 -13.84
N PHE A 292 -29.56 -28.78 -12.55
CA PHE A 292 -30.25 -29.53 -11.50
C PHE A 292 -31.78 -29.43 -11.59
N LEU A 293 -32.30 -28.25 -11.93
CA LEU A 293 -33.74 -28.05 -12.14
C LEU A 293 -34.24 -28.82 -13.37
N ASP A 294 -33.42 -28.96 -14.40
CA ASP A 294 -33.74 -29.71 -15.62
C ASP A 294 -33.63 -31.24 -15.43
N ASP A 295 -32.65 -31.75 -14.69
CA ASP A 295 -32.46 -33.19 -14.47
C ASP A 295 -31.78 -33.51 -13.11
N PRO A 296 -32.57 -33.81 -12.06
CA PRO A 296 -32.07 -33.98 -10.68
C PRO A 296 -31.03 -35.10 -10.50
N ASP A 297 -31.02 -36.10 -11.38
CA ASP A 297 -30.17 -37.29 -11.28
C ASP A 297 -28.75 -37.09 -11.85
N LYS A 298 -28.45 -35.95 -12.50
CA LYS A 298 -27.14 -35.67 -13.12
C LYS A 298 -26.19 -34.80 -12.28
N LEU A 299 -26.55 -34.50 -11.04
CA LEU A 299 -25.80 -33.58 -10.17
C LEU A 299 -24.31 -33.95 -10.02
N GLU A 300 -23.99 -35.25 -9.95
CA GLU A 300 -22.61 -35.74 -9.79
C GLU A 300 -21.68 -35.40 -10.97
N LYS A 301 -22.22 -35.19 -12.18
CA LYS A 301 -21.43 -34.80 -13.36
C LYS A 301 -21.31 -33.29 -13.53
N ALA A 302 -22.26 -32.53 -12.98
CA ALA A 302 -22.30 -31.07 -13.09
C ALA A 302 -21.44 -30.37 -12.01
N CYS A 303 -21.19 -31.02 -10.88
CA CYS A 303 -20.36 -30.49 -9.78
C CYS A 303 -18.87 -30.87 -9.86
N ARG A 304 -18.38 -31.38 -11.00
CA ARG A 304 -16.99 -31.82 -11.19
C ARG A 304 -16.17 -30.86 -12.03
#